data_AF-A0AA35WAR5-F1
#
_entry.id   AF-A0AA35WAR5-F1
#
_cell.length_a   1.000
_cell.length_b   1.000
_cell.length_c   1.000
_cell.angle_alpha   90.00
_cell.angle_beta   90.00
_cell.angle_gamma   90.00
#
_symmetry.space_group_name_H-M   'P 1'
#
loop_
_entity.id
_entity.type
_entity.pdbx_description
1 polymer ?
#
loop_
_entity_poly.entity_id
_entity_poly.type
_entity_poly.pdbx_seq_one_letter_code
_entity_poly.pdbx_strand_id
1 'polypeptide(L)'
;MVHTIAPHQALQDNTDELLELAHSGSSVRAPMKANLMRNKSAARESHARIGHNEGDEAFSGFKVNLNFTPAPHTDVKCDSHSNEREALQKEFTAEFDEIMTQLITLLQQYVPTDISFLRQHTTLRDEIHKLWKQDAKTDGEDQRLQKELDDLRRQLDMKQSALETKDIELNSLLLLEQLQEQNAQIKAALETSVQQSCRIGELESAKASLESDLRSNQQRRQSEAHANTKLRELTDMVQESHRSLVTTNDYLLKELEEAKLKHSQEVSQMLKNYQHLKKTHSYLLDTSKHV
;
A
#
# COMPACT_ATOMS: atom_id res chain seq x y z
N MET A 1 -24.94 -42.36 53.34
CA MET A 1 -24.36 -42.76 52.03
C MET A 1 -24.38 -41.54 51.14
N VAL A 2 -23.49 -40.58 51.41
CA VAL A 2 -22.22 -40.33 50.68
C VAL A 2 -22.45 -40.10 49.19
N HIS A 3 -22.38 -38.83 48.80
CA HIS A 3 -22.27 -38.34 47.44
C HIS A 3 -20.96 -38.80 46.79
N THR A 4 -20.98 -39.04 45.48
CA THR A 4 -19.79 -38.86 44.64
C THR A 4 -20.23 -38.24 43.32
N ILE A 5 -19.95 -36.96 43.21
CA ILE A 5 -20.00 -36.15 42.00
C ILE A 5 -18.61 -36.24 41.38
N ALA A 6 -18.52 -36.67 40.12
CA ALA A 6 -17.34 -36.42 39.27
C ALA A 6 -17.75 -35.34 38.27
N PRO A 7 -16.99 -34.24 38.17
CA PRO A 7 -16.30 -34.02 36.89
C PRO A 7 -14.99 -33.21 37.04
N HIS A 8 -13.85 -33.72 36.58
CA HIS A 8 -12.69 -32.88 36.25
C HIS A 8 -11.68 -33.69 35.42
N GLN A 9 -11.92 -33.83 34.11
CA GLN A 9 -10.89 -34.38 33.22
C GLN A 9 -11.04 -34.05 31.73
N ALA A 10 -11.91 -33.10 31.37
CA ALA A 10 -12.14 -32.73 29.96
C ALA A 10 -11.83 -31.24 29.64
N LEU A 11 -11.11 -30.54 30.51
CA LEU A 11 -10.81 -29.10 30.35
C LEU A 11 -9.31 -28.77 30.34
N GLN A 12 -8.41 -29.76 30.31
CA GLN A 12 -6.97 -29.54 30.25
C GLN A 12 -6.36 -29.74 28.85
N ASP A 13 -7.04 -30.45 27.95
CA ASP A 13 -6.46 -30.75 26.62
C ASP A 13 -6.68 -29.62 25.58
N ASN A 14 -7.45 -28.57 25.91
CA ASN A 14 -7.73 -27.45 25.00
C ASN A 14 -6.94 -26.17 25.29
N THR A 15 -6.14 -26.12 26.36
CA THR A 15 -5.35 -24.92 26.70
C THR A 15 -3.93 -24.96 26.17
N ASP A 16 -3.39 -26.14 25.88
CA ASP A 16 -2.01 -26.27 25.39
C ASP A 16 -1.89 -26.05 23.87
N GLU A 17 -2.97 -26.23 23.11
CA GLU A 17 -3.00 -25.99 21.66
C GLU A 17 -3.15 -24.48 21.29
N LEU A 18 -3.53 -23.63 22.25
CA LEU A 18 -3.68 -22.18 22.06
C LEU A 18 -2.45 -21.36 22.46
N LEU A 19 -1.45 -21.97 23.11
CA LEU A 19 -0.21 -21.30 23.49
C LEU A 19 0.93 -21.51 22.48
N GLU A 20 0.82 -22.47 21.56
CA GLU A 20 1.87 -22.75 20.56
C GLU A 20 1.78 -21.86 19.30
N LEU A 21 0.66 -21.18 19.08
CA LEU A 21 0.48 -20.25 17.94
C LEU A 21 0.89 -18.80 18.24
N ALA A 22 1.31 -18.48 19.47
CA ALA A 22 1.66 -17.11 19.88
C ALA A 22 3.18 -16.82 19.87
N HIS A 23 4.05 -17.79 19.56
CA HIS A 23 5.51 -17.64 19.70
C HIS A 23 6.36 -17.80 18.43
N SER A 24 5.74 -17.90 17.24
CA SER A 24 6.48 -18.01 15.96
C SER A 24 6.53 -16.72 15.12
N GLY A 25 6.05 -15.57 15.63
CA GLY A 25 5.88 -14.33 14.85
C GLY A 25 6.87 -13.18 15.10
N SER A 26 7.92 -13.36 15.90
CA SER A 26 8.86 -12.26 16.24
C SER A 26 10.30 -12.60 15.86
N SER A 27 10.63 -12.43 14.58
CA SER A 27 11.98 -12.08 14.15
C SER A 27 11.95 -11.91 12.64
N VAL A 28 11.98 -10.67 12.14
CA VAL A 28 12.77 -10.21 10.97
C VAL A 28 12.51 -8.71 10.78
N ARG A 29 13.58 -7.94 11.02
CA ARG A 29 13.92 -6.63 10.41
C ARG A 29 12.95 -5.46 10.55
N ALA A 30 13.26 -4.60 11.50
CA ALA A 30 13.55 -3.20 11.18
C ALA A 30 15.08 -3.02 11.18
N PRO A 31 15.67 -2.29 10.20
CA PRO A 31 15.64 -0.83 10.28
C PRO A 31 15.45 -0.16 8.90
N MET A 32 14.23 0.29 8.61
CA MET A 32 13.94 1.17 7.45
C MET A 32 13.73 2.64 7.85
N LYS A 33 14.30 3.08 8.98
CA LYS A 33 14.22 4.49 9.44
C LYS A 33 15.36 5.38 8.92
N ALA A 34 16.32 4.85 8.16
CA ALA A 34 17.48 5.61 7.70
C ALA A 34 17.34 6.27 6.30
N ASN A 35 16.38 5.85 5.46
CA ASN A 35 16.28 6.35 4.08
C ASN A 35 15.29 7.50 3.87
N LEU A 36 14.50 7.89 4.88
CA LEU A 36 13.49 8.95 4.73
C LEU A 36 14.03 10.38 4.98
N MET A 37 15.27 10.51 5.47
CA MET A 37 15.90 11.83 5.71
C MET A 37 16.85 12.29 4.60
N ARG A 38 17.15 11.44 3.59
CA ARG A 38 18.09 11.81 2.51
C ARG A 38 17.42 12.36 1.24
N ASN A 39 16.10 12.16 1.09
CA ASN A 39 15.36 12.60 -0.11
C ASN A 39 14.61 13.93 0.06
N LYS A 40 14.61 14.53 1.27
CA LYS A 40 13.96 15.84 1.50
C LYS A 40 14.89 17.04 1.25
N SER A 41 16.20 16.81 1.07
CA SER A 41 17.18 17.86 0.76
C SER A 41 17.43 18.09 -0.74
N ALA A 42 16.89 17.25 -1.63
CA ALA A 42 17.10 17.38 -3.08
C ALA A 42 15.96 18.12 -3.83
N ALA A 43 14.81 18.33 -3.18
CA ALA A 43 13.60 18.86 -3.84
C ALA A 43 13.32 20.35 -3.59
N ARG A 44 14.31 21.14 -3.15
CA ARG A 44 14.14 22.58 -2.86
C ARG A 44 15.09 23.52 -3.62
N GLU A 45 15.82 23.02 -4.63
CA GLU A 45 16.88 23.81 -5.27
C GLU A 45 16.83 23.80 -6.81
N SER A 46 15.66 24.03 -7.42
CA SER A 46 15.59 24.16 -8.89
C SER A 46 14.51 25.10 -9.45
N HIS A 47 13.93 26.01 -8.65
CA HIS A 47 13.04 27.05 -9.18
C HIS A 47 13.41 28.44 -8.66
N ALA A 48 14.54 28.94 -9.14
CA ALA A 48 14.82 30.37 -9.20
C ALA A 48 15.66 30.65 -10.44
N ARG A 49 15.34 31.76 -11.13
CA ARG A 49 16.05 32.41 -12.25
C ARG A 49 15.63 32.00 -13.66
N ILE A 50 14.56 32.65 -14.14
CA ILE A 50 14.52 33.13 -15.52
C ILE A 50 14.19 34.61 -15.44
N GLY A 51 15.21 35.44 -15.66
CA GLY A 51 15.12 36.89 -15.77
C GLY A 51 16.21 37.37 -16.74
N HIS A 52 15.76 37.93 -17.85
CA HIS A 52 16.32 39.03 -18.66
C HIS A 52 17.85 39.21 -18.85
N ASN A 53 18.27 39.23 -20.12
CA ASN A 53 18.94 40.33 -20.86
C ASN A 53 19.56 39.74 -22.15
N GLU A 54 19.17 40.20 -23.35
CA GLU A 54 19.71 41.36 -24.10
C GLU A 54 21.20 41.23 -24.46
N GLY A 55 21.51 41.38 -25.76
CA GLY A 55 22.80 41.89 -26.22
C GLY A 55 23.59 41.04 -27.22
N ASP A 56 23.44 41.41 -28.49
CA ASP A 56 24.53 41.77 -29.41
C ASP A 56 25.36 40.78 -30.26
N GLU A 57 25.44 41.19 -31.54
CA GLU A 57 26.55 41.09 -32.51
C GLU A 57 26.91 39.72 -33.12
N ALA A 58 27.29 39.55 -34.39
CA ALA A 58 27.51 40.43 -35.55
C ALA A 58 27.79 39.57 -36.81
N PHE A 59 27.50 40.14 -37.98
CA PHE A 59 28.20 40.01 -39.28
C PHE A 59 28.51 38.63 -39.93
N SER A 60 27.92 38.42 -41.11
CA SER A 60 28.55 37.95 -42.38
C SER A 60 27.43 37.61 -43.38
N GLY A 61 27.38 38.01 -44.64
CA GLY A 61 28.35 38.70 -45.48
C GLY A 61 27.66 39.06 -46.79
N PHE A 62 27.96 40.27 -47.24
CA PHE A 62 27.52 40.97 -48.44
C PHE A 62 28.03 40.26 -49.71
N LYS A 63 27.18 39.98 -50.69
CA LYS A 63 27.60 39.68 -52.08
C LYS A 63 26.87 40.60 -53.04
N VAL A 64 27.56 41.67 -53.44
CA VAL A 64 27.20 42.54 -54.55
C VAL A 64 27.75 41.91 -55.82
N ASN A 65 26.90 41.72 -56.81
CA ASN A 65 27.29 41.30 -58.15
C ASN A 65 27.13 42.51 -59.09
N LEU A 66 28.23 43.23 -59.35
CA LEU A 66 28.31 44.33 -60.31
C LEU A 66 28.84 43.78 -61.64
N ASN A 67 27.93 43.45 -62.57
CA ASN A 67 28.30 43.23 -63.97
C ASN A 67 28.15 44.56 -64.72
N PHE A 68 29.28 45.24 -64.91
CA PHE A 68 29.44 46.35 -65.85
C PHE A 68 29.67 45.79 -67.26
N THR A 69 28.72 46.02 -68.16
CA THR A 69 28.90 45.89 -69.62
C THR A 69 29.25 47.26 -70.20
N PRO A 70 30.35 47.41 -70.96
CA PRO A 70 30.71 48.70 -71.56
C PRO A 70 29.90 48.98 -72.84
N ALA A 71 29.52 50.25 -72.99
CA ALA A 71 28.78 50.80 -74.11
C ALA A 71 29.63 50.84 -75.41
N PRO A 72 29.00 50.80 -76.59
CA PRO A 72 29.69 50.86 -77.88
C PRO A 72 30.07 52.31 -78.20
N HIS A 73 31.36 52.57 -78.42
CA HIS A 73 31.83 53.82 -78.99
C HIS A 73 31.69 53.81 -80.51
N THR A 74 31.21 54.96 -80.97
CA THR A 74 30.82 55.37 -82.31
C THR A 74 31.96 55.36 -83.33
N ASP A 75 31.66 54.80 -84.50
CA ASP A 75 32.28 55.13 -85.79
C ASP A 75 32.25 56.64 -86.03
N VAL A 76 33.42 57.26 -86.20
CA VAL A 76 33.56 58.57 -86.84
C VAL A 76 34.67 58.45 -87.88
N LYS A 77 34.23 58.40 -89.13
CA LYS A 77 35.02 58.48 -90.35
C LYS A 77 35.24 59.96 -90.66
N CYS A 78 36.47 60.45 -90.52
CA CYS A 78 36.87 61.77 -91.00
C CYS A 78 38.07 61.61 -91.93
N ASP A 79 37.75 61.59 -93.22
CA ASP A 79 38.67 61.77 -94.33
C ASP A 79 39.32 63.18 -94.28
N SER A 80 40.42 63.29 -95.02
CA SER A 80 41.16 64.50 -95.41
C SER A 80 42.17 65.07 -94.40
N HIS A 81 43.33 64.38 -94.26
CA HIS A 81 44.72 64.93 -94.25
C HIS A 81 45.76 63.77 -94.17
N SER A 82 45.64 62.76 -95.05
CA SER A 82 46.14 61.39 -94.83
C SER A 82 47.58 61.06 -95.28
N ASN A 83 48.30 61.90 -96.02
CA ASN A 83 49.55 61.43 -96.68
C ASN A 83 50.88 61.90 -96.05
N GLU A 84 50.90 62.86 -95.13
CA GLU A 84 52.14 63.31 -94.47
C GLU A 84 52.28 62.82 -93.01
N ARG A 85 51.18 62.58 -92.29
CA ARG A 85 51.20 61.98 -90.94
C ARG A 85 51.48 60.47 -90.95
N GLU A 86 51.08 59.75 -92.00
CA GLU A 86 51.38 58.31 -92.14
C GLU A 86 52.87 58.02 -92.36
N ALA A 87 53.62 58.93 -92.99
CA ALA A 87 55.05 58.73 -93.24
C ALA A 87 55.87 58.84 -91.94
N LEU A 88 55.63 59.89 -91.14
CA LEU A 88 56.29 60.10 -89.85
C LEU A 88 55.88 59.05 -88.79
N GLN A 89 54.63 58.57 -88.85
CA GLN A 89 54.17 57.51 -87.96
C GLN A 89 54.74 56.14 -88.34
N LYS A 90 54.95 55.87 -89.64
CA LYS A 90 55.66 54.66 -90.12
C LYS A 90 57.13 54.65 -89.73
N GLU A 91 57.83 55.78 -89.81
CA GLU A 91 59.23 55.89 -89.36
C GLU A 91 59.36 55.66 -87.86
N PHE A 92 58.50 56.29 -87.04
CA PHE A 92 58.50 56.08 -85.59
C PHE A 92 58.15 54.64 -85.18
N THR A 93 57.18 53.99 -85.85
CA THR A 93 56.88 52.58 -85.57
C THR A 93 58.00 51.65 -86.01
N ALA A 94 58.73 51.97 -87.08
CA ALA A 94 59.85 51.16 -87.54
C ALA A 94 61.04 51.24 -86.58
N GLU A 95 61.38 52.44 -86.09
CA GLU A 95 62.42 52.61 -85.07
C GLU A 95 62.00 51.96 -83.73
N PHE A 96 60.74 52.08 -83.34
CA PHE A 96 60.23 51.44 -82.13
C PHE A 96 60.26 49.92 -82.25
N ASP A 97 59.87 49.36 -83.39
CA ASP A 97 59.93 47.92 -83.65
C ASP A 97 61.37 47.43 -83.70
N GLU A 98 62.32 48.20 -84.22
CA GLU A 98 63.74 47.86 -84.20
C GLU A 98 64.31 47.86 -82.78
N ILE A 99 63.98 48.87 -81.96
CA ILE A 99 64.35 48.90 -80.54
C ILE A 99 63.72 47.74 -79.78
N MET A 100 62.45 47.43 -80.02
CA MET A 100 61.76 46.30 -79.38
C MET A 100 62.36 44.96 -79.83
N THR A 101 62.75 44.83 -81.09
CA THR A 101 63.42 43.64 -81.61
C THR A 101 64.80 43.48 -80.98
N GLN A 102 65.56 44.57 -80.84
CA GLN A 102 66.86 44.56 -80.15
C GLN A 102 66.71 44.22 -78.66
N LEU A 103 65.68 44.75 -77.98
CA LEU A 103 65.39 44.45 -76.58
C LEU A 103 65.00 42.97 -76.39
N ILE A 104 64.16 42.43 -77.28
CA ILE A 104 63.78 41.00 -77.29
C ILE A 104 65.02 40.13 -77.54
N THR A 105 65.89 40.53 -78.47
CA THR A 105 67.13 39.81 -78.79
C THR A 105 68.10 39.82 -77.59
N LEU A 106 68.24 40.96 -76.90
CA LEU A 106 69.04 41.08 -75.68
C LEU A 106 68.48 40.24 -74.53
N LEU A 107 67.15 40.21 -74.37
CA LEU A 107 66.48 39.39 -73.36
C LEU A 107 66.64 37.89 -73.65
N GLN A 108 66.64 37.47 -74.92
CA GLN A 108 66.93 36.09 -75.31
C GLN A 108 68.40 35.70 -75.12
N GLN A 109 69.32 36.67 -75.22
CA GLN A 109 70.75 36.45 -75.02
C GLN A 109 71.15 36.34 -73.53
N TYR A 110 70.42 37.01 -72.64
CA TYR A 110 70.68 37.01 -71.19
C TYR A 110 69.89 35.96 -70.40
N VAL A 111 69.00 35.19 -71.04
CA VAL A 111 68.32 34.05 -70.43
C VAL A 111 68.83 32.76 -71.10
N PRO A 112 69.91 32.12 -70.58
CA PRO A 112 70.26 30.77 -70.99
C PRO A 112 69.12 29.85 -70.57
N THR A 113 68.27 29.47 -71.51
CA THR A 113 67.23 28.46 -71.30
C THR A 113 67.93 27.10 -71.33
N ASP A 114 68.44 26.66 -70.17
CA ASP A 114 68.85 25.27 -70.01
C ASP A 114 67.58 24.40 -70.11
N ILE A 115 67.32 23.88 -71.31
CA ILE A 115 66.11 23.11 -71.66
C ILE A 115 65.96 21.89 -70.73
N SER A 116 67.08 21.37 -70.20
CA SER A 116 67.09 20.26 -69.23
C SER A 116 66.49 20.68 -67.88
N PHE A 117 66.85 21.86 -67.38
CA PHE A 117 66.30 22.45 -66.16
C PHE A 117 64.81 22.76 -66.32
N LEU A 118 64.41 23.31 -67.48
CA LEU A 118 62.99 23.62 -67.74
C LEU A 118 62.13 22.34 -67.77
N ARG A 119 62.62 21.25 -68.36
CA ARG A 119 61.93 19.95 -68.41
C ARG A 119 61.82 19.27 -67.04
N GLN A 120 62.85 19.37 -66.22
CA GLN A 120 62.81 18.90 -64.83
C GLN A 120 61.81 19.73 -64.00
N HIS A 121 61.83 21.05 -64.16
CA HIS A 121 60.89 21.94 -63.47
C HIS A 121 59.43 21.68 -63.86
N THR A 122 59.13 21.42 -65.15
CA THR A 122 57.76 21.04 -65.56
C THR A 122 57.35 19.68 -65.00
N THR A 123 58.27 18.71 -64.94
CA THR A 123 57.98 17.37 -64.40
C THR A 123 57.69 17.43 -62.90
N LEU A 124 58.51 18.17 -62.14
CA LEU A 124 58.29 18.40 -60.72
C LEU A 124 56.98 19.18 -60.46
N ARG A 125 56.65 20.17 -61.30
CA ARG A 125 55.37 20.88 -61.21
C ARG A 125 54.18 19.93 -61.42
N ASP A 126 54.25 19.05 -62.42
CA ASP A 126 53.20 18.06 -62.69
C ASP A 126 53.07 17.06 -61.53
N GLU A 127 54.19 16.68 -60.91
CA GLU A 127 54.21 15.80 -59.74
C GLU A 127 53.63 16.47 -58.50
N ILE A 128 53.96 17.75 -58.25
CA ILE A 128 53.31 18.57 -57.20
C ILE A 128 51.81 18.69 -57.45
N HIS A 129 51.38 18.95 -58.70
CA HIS A 129 49.96 19.00 -59.02
C HIS A 129 49.25 17.66 -58.82
N LYS A 130 49.89 16.53 -59.14
CA LYS A 130 49.35 15.20 -58.85
C LYS A 130 49.21 14.96 -57.35
N LEU A 131 50.24 15.30 -56.57
CA LEU A 131 50.22 15.19 -55.11
C LEU A 131 49.13 16.07 -54.50
N TRP A 132 49.02 17.34 -54.88
CA TRP A 132 47.94 18.22 -54.41
C TRP A 132 46.55 17.72 -54.80
N LYS A 133 46.39 17.13 -55.99
CA LYS A 133 45.11 16.55 -56.42
C LYS A 133 44.77 15.28 -55.63
N GLN A 134 45.78 14.53 -55.19
CA GLN A 134 45.59 13.37 -54.33
C GLN A 134 45.26 13.81 -52.89
N ASP A 135 45.98 14.79 -52.37
CA ASP A 135 45.78 15.41 -51.05
C ASP A 135 44.37 16.02 -50.91
N ALA A 136 43.92 16.76 -51.91
CA ALA A 136 42.56 17.31 -51.94
C ALA A 136 41.46 16.22 -52.02
N LYS A 137 41.76 15.03 -52.54
CA LYS A 137 40.81 13.91 -52.55
C LYS A 137 40.77 13.23 -51.19
N THR A 138 41.93 12.98 -50.58
CA THR A 138 42.00 12.40 -49.23
C THR A 138 41.36 13.33 -48.21
N ASP A 139 41.57 14.65 -48.32
CA ASP A 139 40.87 15.65 -47.50
C ASP A 139 39.36 15.59 -47.67
N GLY A 140 38.87 15.39 -48.89
CA GLY A 140 37.43 15.24 -49.16
C GLY A 140 36.84 13.95 -48.56
N GLU A 141 37.60 12.85 -48.62
CA GLU A 141 37.24 11.57 -48.01
C GLU A 141 37.27 11.66 -46.48
N ASP A 142 38.29 12.29 -45.90
CA ASP A 142 38.43 12.51 -44.45
C ASP A 142 37.31 13.41 -43.93
N GLN A 143 36.97 14.49 -44.64
CA GLN A 143 35.81 15.33 -44.28
C GLN A 143 34.49 14.56 -44.35
N ARG A 144 34.34 13.64 -45.30
CA ARG A 144 33.14 12.80 -45.42
C ARG A 144 33.07 11.80 -44.27
N LEU A 145 34.16 11.10 -43.97
CA LEU A 145 34.25 10.15 -42.87
C LEU A 145 34.05 10.85 -41.52
N GLN A 146 34.57 12.07 -41.36
CA GLN A 146 34.37 12.88 -40.15
C GLN A 146 32.90 13.23 -39.96
N LYS A 147 32.19 13.64 -41.02
CA LYS A 147 30.74 13.89 -40.96
C LYS A 147 29.97 12.63 -40.60
N GLU A 148 30.33 11.49 -41.19
CA GLU A 148 29.68 10.21 -40.92
C GLU A 148 29.91 9.76 -39.46
N LEU A 149 31.12 9.94 -38.92
CA LEU A 149 31.42 9.70 -37.51
C LEU A 149 30.62 10.62 -36.58
N ASP A 150 30.51 11.90 -36.91
CA ASP A 150 29.75 12.87 -36.11
C ASP A 150 28.24 12.56 -36.14
N ASP A 151 27.71 12.13 -37.29
CA ASP A 151 26.32 11.69 -37.41
C ASP A 151 26.06 10.38 -36.65
N LEU A 152 26.98 9.41 -36.69
CA LEU A 152 26.88 8.19 -35.90
C LEU A 152 26.95 8.47 -34.40
N ARG A 153 27.80 9.42 -33.96
CA ARG A 153 27.87 9.86 -32.55
C ARG A 153 26.54 10.45 -32.10
N ARG A 154 25.96 11.37 -32.88
CA ARG A 154 24.63 11.93 -32.58
C ARG A 154 23.55 10.85 -32.50
N GLN A 155 23.57 9.88 -33.42
CA GLN A 155 22.62 8.77 -33.40
C GLN A 155 22.78 7.90 -32.15
N LEU A 156 24.02 7.67 -31.70
CA LEU A 156 24.29 6.94 -30.47
C LEU A 156 23.77 7.70 -29.24
N ASP A 157 24.05 9.00 -29.14
CA ASP A 157 23.58 9.85 -28.05
C ASP A 157 22.05 9.89 -27.98
N MET A 158 21.38 10.02 -29.14
CA MET A 158 19.92 9.97 -29.22
C MET A 158 19.36 8.63 -28.76
N LYS A 159 19.99 7.51 -29.15
CA LYS A 159 19.56 6.17 -28.73
C LYS A 159 19.81 5.95 -27.23
N GLN A 160 20.92 6.43 -26.70
CA GLN A 160 21.23 6.36 -25.27
C GLN A 160 20.20 7.12 -24.45
N SER A 161 19.90 8.37 -24.81
CA SER A 161 18.85 9.16 -24.14
C SER A 161 17.46 8.51 -24.25
N ALA A 162 17.13 7.93 -25.41
CA ALA A 162 15.88 7.19 -25.58
C ALA A 162 15.82 5.92 -24.69
N LEU A 163 16.95 5.26 -24.45
CA LEU A 163 17.01 4.10 -23.58
C LEU A 163 16.88 4.50 -22.10
N GLU A 164 17.54 5.58 -21.68
CA GLU A 164 17.41 6.14 -20.32
C GLU A 164 15.96 6.53 -19.99
N THR A 165 15.27 7.18 -20.94
CA THR A 165 13.85 7.53 -20.77
C THR A 165 12.97 6.29 -20.64
N LYS A 166 13.23 5.23 -21.42
CA LYS A 166 12.52 3.94 -21.31
C LYS A 166 12.80 3.24 -19.99
N ASP A 167 14.03 3.29 -19.49
CA ASP A 167 14.38 2.72 -18.18
C ASP A 167 13.66 3.45 -17.05
N ILE A 168 13.55 4.78 -17.12
CA ILE A 168 12.78 5.57 -16.14
C ILE A 168 11.30 5.20 -16.20
N GLU A 169 10.71 5.10 -17.40
CA GLU A 169 9.32 4.69 -17.59
C GLU A 169 9.07 3.29 -17.00
N LEU A 170 9.94 2.32 -17.30
CA LEU A 170 9.79 0.94 -16.81
C LEU A 170 9.90 0.86 -15.28
N ASN A 171 10.84 1.58 -14.68
CA ASN A 171 10.96 1.67 -13.23
C ASN A 171 9.71 2.31 -12.58
N SER A 172 9.13 3.32 -13.24
CA SER A 172 7.90 3.96 -12.77
C SER A 172 6.69 3.02 -12.82
N LEU A 173 6.59 2.18 -13.86
CA LEU A 173 5.55 1.17 -14.00
C LEU A 173 5.71 0.05 -12.97
N LEU A 174 6.94 -0.41 -12.74
CA LEU A 174 7.22 -1.41 -11.71
C LEU A 174 6.84 -0.91 -10.31
N LEU A 175 7.14 0.36 -10.00
CA LEU A 175 6.73 0.97 -8.74
C LEU A 175 5.20 1.08 -8.64
N LEU A 176 4.52 1.43 -9.73
CA LEU A 176 3.07 1.51 -9.76
C LEU A 176 2.42 0.14 -9.50
N GLU A 177 2.94 -0.92 -10.12
CA GLU A 177 2.47 -2.30 -9.91
C GLU A 177 2.65 -2.74 -8.46
N GLN A 178 3.82 -2.46 -7.86
CA GLN A 178 4.06 -2.73 -6.44
C GLN A 178 3.09 -2.00 -5.52
N LEU A 179 2.80 -0.72 -5.81
CA LEU A 179 1.82 0.05 -5.04
C LEU A 179 0.40 -0.47 -5.22
N GLN A 180 0.04 -0.95 -6.41
CA GLN A 180 -1.26 -1.58 -6.66
C GLN A 180 -1.41 -2.89 -5.89
N GLU A 181 -0.37 -3.72 -5.86
CA GLU A 181 -0.35 -4.96 -5.09
C GLU A 181 -0.48 -4.68 -3.58
N GLN A 182 0.29 -3.74 -3.05
CA GLN A 182 0.18 -3.33 -1.65
C GLN A 182 -1.20 -2.79 -1.30
N ASN A 183 -1.80 -1.98 -2.17
CA ASN A 183 -3.16 -1.48 -1.96
C ASN A 183 -4.19 -2.62 -1.98
N ALA A 184 -4.04 -3.61 -2.85
CA ALA A 184 -4.90 -4.79 -2.87
C ALA A 184 -4.78 -5.60 -1.56
N GLN A 185 -3.54 -5.81 -1.06
CA GLN A 185 -3.29 -6.47 0.21
C GLN A 185 -3.90 -5.72 1.40
N ILE A 186 -3.70 -4.40 1.45
CA ILE A 186 -4.30 -3.53 2.50
C ILE A 186 -5.83 -3.61 2.45
N LYS A 187 -6.42 -3.57 1.26
CA LYS A 187 -7.87 -3.67 1.09
C LYS A 187 -8.42 -5.00 1.59
N ALA A 188 -7.77 -6.12 1.25
CA ALA A 188 -8.16 -7.44 1.74
C ALA A 188 -8.01 -7.57 3.27
N ALA A 189 -6.95 -7.01 3.84
CA ALA A 189 -6.75 -6.97 5.29
C ALA A 189 -7.82 -6.13 6.00
N LEU A 190 -8.20 -4.98 5.41
CA LEU A 190 -9.26 -4.13 5.94
C LEU A 190 -10.63 -4.83 5.89
N GLU A 191 -10.97 -5.48 4.78
CA GLU A 191 -12.21 -6.26 4.65
C GLU A 191 -12.29 -7.37 5.72
N THR A 192 -11.18 -8.08 5.95
CA THR A 192 -11.07 -9.10 7.00
C THR A 192 -11.26 -8.48 8.39
N SER A 193 -10.63 -7.34 8.67
CA SER A 193 -10.76 -6.64 9.95
C SER A 193 -12.20 -6.17 10.20
N VAL A 194 -12.90 -5.68 9.17
CA VAL A 194 -14.31 -5.28 9.28
C VAL A 194 -15.18 -6.48 9.60
N GLN A 195 -14.99 -7.62 8.91
CA GLN A 195 -15.72 -8.85 9.19
C GLN A 195 -15.48 -9.35 10.63
N GLN A 196 -14.24 -9.29 11.11
CA GLN A 196 -13.91 -9.63 12.49
C GLN A 196 -14.61 -8.71 13.50
N SER A 197 -14.64 -7.40 13.24
CA SER A 197 -15.34 -6.43 14.08
C SER A 197 -16.84 -6.71 14.16
N CYS A 198 -17.49 -7.01 13.01
CA CYS A 198 -18.89 -7.44 13.00
C CYS A 198 -19.10 -8.71 13.83
N ARG A 199 -18.21 -9.70 13.70
CA ARG A 199 -18.30 -10.95 14.47
C ARG A 199 -18.13 -10.74 15.98
N ILE A 200 -17.25 -9.82 16.38
CA ILE A 200 -17.09 -9.42 17.78
C ILE A 200 -18.40 -8.81 18.29
N GLY A 201 -19.01 -7.89 17.54
CA GLY A 201 -20.29 -7.28 17.92
C GLY A 201 -21.43 -8.31 18.08
N GLU A 202 -21.51 -9.31 17.18
CA GLU A 202 -22.46 -10.42 17.32
C GLU A 202 -22.23 -11.23 18.60
N LEU A 203 -20.98 -11.56 18.91
CA LEU A 203 -20.61 -12.30 20.11
C LEU A 203 -20.89 -11.52 21.39
N GLU A 204 -20.63 -10.20 21.39
CA GLU A 204 -20.96 -9.31 22.51
C GLU A 204 -22.47 -9.24 22.75
N SER A 205 -23.27 -9.16 21.68
CA SER A 205 -24.73 -9.19 21.76
C SER A 205 -25.23 -10.54 22.30
N ALA A 206 -24.71 -11.66 21.79
CA ALA A 206 -25.05 -12.99 22.27
C ALA A 206 -24.67 -13.18 23.75
N LYS A 207 -23.51 -12.68 24.17
CA LYS A 207 -23.08 -12.67 25.58
C LYS A 207 -24.05 -11.89 26.45
N ALA A 208 -24.42 -10.67 26.04
CA ALA A 208 -25.37 -9.86 26.79
C ALA A 208 -26.75 -10.54 26.94
N SER A 209 -27.22 -11.22 25.88
CA SER A 209 -28.45 -12.02 25.92
C SER A 209 -28.33 -13.17 26.93
N LEU A 210 -27.25 -13.95 26.87
CA LEU A 210 -27.01 -15.06 27.79
C LEU A 210 -26.90 -14.60 29.25
N GLU A 211 -26.26 -13.45 29.50
CA GLU A 211 -26.18 -12.87 30.85
C GLU A 211 -27.55 -12.41 31.38
N SER A 212 -28.43 -11.92 30.50
CA SER A 212 -29.81 -11.59 30.83
C SER A 212 -30.61 -12.86 31.16
N ASP A 213 -30.49 -13.90 30.35
CA ASP A 213 -31.16 -15.18 30.57
C ASP A 213 -30.69 -15.86 31.86
N LEU A 214 -29.38 -15.80 32.15
CA LEU A 214 -28.81 -16.31 33.38
C LEU A 214 -29.42 -15.61 34.60
N ARG A 215 -29.50 -14.27 34.57
CA ARG A 215 -30.12 -13.45 35.63
C ARG A 215 -31.60 -13.79 35.83
N SER A 216 -32.35 -13.88 34.74
CA SER A 216 -33.77 -14.27 34.76
C SER A 216 -33.96 -15.66 35.38
N ASN A 217 -33.14 -16.62 34.97
CA ASN A 217 -33.19 -17.99 35.47
C ASN A 217 -32.82 -18.07 36.97
N GLN A 218 -31.85 -17.27 37.40
CA GLN A 218 -31.47 -17.16 38.81
C GLN A 218 -32.61 -16.56 39.66
N GLN A 219 -33.27 -15.51 39.18
CA GLN A 219 -34.43 -14.92 39.85
C GLN A 219 -35.58 -15.94 39.94
N ARG A 220 -35.86 -16.69 38.87
CA ARG A 220 -36.87 -17.75 38.88
C ARG A 220 -36.55 -18.82 39.93
N ARG A 221 -35.30 -19.29 39.99
CA ARG A 221 -34.87 -20.28 40.99
C ARG A 221 -35.03 -19.76 42.43
N GLN A 222 -34.74 -18.48 42.67
CA GLN A 222 -34.95 -17.86 43.99
C GLN A 222 -36.44 -17.81 44.36
N SER A 223 -37.30 -17.45 43.40
CA SER A 223 -38.75 -17.46 43.60
C SER A 223 -39.29 -18.86 43.91
N GLU A 224 -38.85 -19.87 43.14
CA GLU A 224 -39.20 -21.28 43.38
C GLU A 224 -38.72 -21.76 44.75
N ALA A 225 -37.51 -21.39 45.16
CA ALA A 225 -36.99 -21.71 46.49
C ALA A 225 -37.86 -21.10 47.59
N HIS A 226 -38.29 -19.84 47.44
CA HIS A 226 -39.17 -19.18 48.40
C HIS A 226 -40.56 -19.85 48.46
N ALA A 227 -41.13 -20.19 47.30
CA ALA A 227 -42.40 -20.91 47.23
C ALA A 227 -42.32 -22.28 47.92
N ASN A 228 -41.23 -23.02 47.70
CA ASN A 228 -40.99 -24.31 48.35
C ASN A 228 -40.84 -24.18 49.87
N THR A 229 -40.19 -23.13 50.37
CA THR A 229 -40.10 -22.86 51.81
C THR A 229 -41.50 -22.62 52.40
N LYS A 230 -42.33 -21.81 51.74
CA LYS A 230 -43.71 -21.54 52.18
C LYS A 230 -44.58 -22.81 52.18
N LEU A 231 -44.43 -23.67 51.19
CA LEU A 231 -45.13 -24.97 51.15
C LEU A 231 -44.68 -25.89 52.30
N ARG A 232 -43.39 -25.88 52.64
CA ARG A 232 -42.87 -26.64 53.78
C ARG A 232 -43.47 -26.13 55.10
N GLU A 233 -43.46 -24.82 55.33
CA GLU A 233 -44.07 -24.21 56.52
C GLU A 233 -45.56 -24.55 56.66
N LEU A 234 -46.32 -24.49 55.56
CA LEU A 234 -47.73 -24.90 55.55
C LEU A 234 -47.89 -26.38 55.89
N THR A 235 -47.03 -27.23 55.33
CA THR A 235 -47.03 -28.68 55.63
C THR A 235 -46.74 -28.93 57.10
N ASP A 236 -45.76 -28.23 57.67
CA ASP A 236 -45.38 -28.37 59.08
C ASP A 236 -46.53 -27.94 60.00
N MET A 237 -47.20 -26.81 59.71
CA MET A 237 -48.37 -26.37 60.49
C MET A 237 -49.52 -27.38 60.44
N VAL A 238 -49.79 -27.98 59.28
CA VAL A 238 -50.82 -29.01 59.14
C VAL A 238 -50.44 -30.27 59.90
N GLN A 239 -49.19 -30.71 59.81
CA GLN A 239 -48.70 -31.87 60.55
C GLN A 239 -48.77 -31.65 62.07
N GLU A 240 -48.40 -30.47 62.55
CA GLU A 240 -48.45 -30.15 63.97
C GLU A 240 -49.89 -30.03 64.48
N SER A 241 -50.78 -29.41 63.70
CA SER A 241 -52.21 -29.37 64.01
C SER A 241 -52.80 -30.79 64.09
N HIS A 242 -52.45 -31.67 63.16
CA HIS A 242 -52.86 -33.07 63.18
C HIS A 242 -52.33 -33.81 64.41
N ARG A 243 -51.04 -33.66 64.74
CA ARG A 243 -50.45 -34.28 65.95
C ARG A 243 -51.18 -33.82 67.21
N SER A 244 -51.41 -32.52 67.36
CA SER A 244 -52.13 -31.95 68.50
C SER A 244 -53.55 -32.53 68.64
N LEU A 245 -54.29 -32.61 67.52
CA LEU A 245 -55.62 -33.22 67.50
C LEU A 245 -55.61 -34.70 67.90
N VAL A 246 -54.69 -35.49 67.35
CA VAL A 246 -54.55 -36.91 67.70
C VAL A 246 -54.21 -37.06 69.18
N THR A 247 -53.25 -36.29 69.70
CA THR A 247 -52.89 -36.35 71.13
C THR A 247 -54.05 -35.95 72.05
N THR A 248 -54.85 -34.96 71.66
CA THR A 248 -56.02 -34.53 72.43
C THR A 248 -57.11 -35.61 72.41
N ASN A 249 -57.37 -36.21 71.25
CA ASN A 249 -58.32 -37.32 71.14
C ASN A 249 -57.89 -38.53 71.96
N ASP A 250 -56.60 -38.91 71.90
CA ASP A 250 -56.05 -40.02 72.67
C ASP A 250 -56.20 -39.78 74.19
N TYR A 251 -55.98 -38.56 74.64
CA TYR A 251 -56.19 -38.16 76.03
C TYR A 251 -57.67 -38.25 76.44
N LEU A 252 -58.58 -37.70 75.64
CA LEU A 252 -60.02 -37.75 75.90
C LEU A 252 -60.57 -39.18 75.90
N LEU A 253 -60.06 -40.05 75.02
CA LEU A 253 -60.44 -41.47 75.00
C LEU A 253 -60.02 -42.18 76.30
N LYS A 254 -58.83 -41.86 76.83
CA LYS A 254 -58.38 -42.38 78.13
C LYS A 254 -59.24 -41.87 79.28
N GLU A 255 -59.52 -40.57 79.34
CA GLU A 255 -60.42 -40.00 80.37
C GLU A 255 -61.82 -40.63 80.32
N LEU A 256 -62.35 -40.89 79.12
CA LEU A 256 -63.63 -41.55 78.94
C LEU A 256 -63.60 -43.00 79.46
N GLU A 257 -62.51 -43.72 79.20
CA GLU A 257 -62.32 -45.09 79.71
C GLU A 257 -62.20 -45.11 81.24
N GLU A 258 -61.45 -44.19 81.83
CA GLU A 258 -61.35 -44.00 83.28
C GLU A 258 -62.71 -43.66 83.91
N ALA A 259 -63.47 -42.74 83.31
CA ALA A 259 -64.80 -42.37 83.77
C ALA A 259 -65.78 -43.56 83.70
N LYS A 260 -65.74 -44.34 82.63
CA LYS A 260 -66.52 -45.59 82.49
C LYS A 260 -66.17 -46.60 83.56
N LEU A 261 -64.88 -46.81 83.82
CA LEU A 261 -64.41 -47.74 84.85
C LEU A 261 -64.90 -47.30 86.24
N LYS A 262 -64.73 -46.02 86.57
CA LYS A 262 -65.20 -45.44 87.85
C LYS A 262 -66.71 -45.59 88.01
N HIS A 263 -67.49 -45.26 86.97
CA HIS A 263 -68.93 -45.43 87.00
C HIS A 263 -69.36 -46.89 87.20
N SER A 264 -68.70 -47.83 86.52
CA SER A 264 -68.95 -49.27 86.71
C SER A 264 -68.69 -49.71 88.16
N GLN A 265 -67.63 -49.20 88.78
CA GLN A 265 -67.32 -49.45 90.19
C GLN A 265 -68.38 -48.87 91.13
N GLU A 266 -68.82 -47.62 90.91
CA GLU A 266 -69.87 -46.96 91.69
C GLU A 266 -71.20 -47.72 91.60
N VAL A 267 -71.61 -48.13 90.39
CA VAL A 267 -72.82 -48.93 90.16
C VAL A 267 -72.71 -50.29 90.86
N SER A 268 -71.56 -50.96 90.77
CA SER A 268 -71.31 -52.23 91.45
C SER A 268 -71.37 -52.08 92.98
N GLN A 269 -70.78 -51.00 93.52
CA GLN A 269 -70.86 -50.68 94.94
C GLN A 269 -72.30 -50.40 95.37
N MET A 270 -73.06 -49.62 94.60
CA MET A 270 -74.47 -49.33 94.86
C MET A 270 -75.32 -50.61 94.82
N LEU A 271 -75.09 -51.50 93.85
CA LEU A 271 -75.74 -52.80 93.76
C LEU A 271 -75.45 -53.68 94.99
N LYS A 272 -74.18 -53.75 95.42
CA LYS A 272 -73.80 -54.44 96.66
C LYS A 272 -74.54 -53.85 97.85
N ASN A 273 -74.52 -52.52 98.01
CA ASN A 273 -75.21 -51.83 99.11
C ASN A 273 -76.71 -52.09 99.10
N TYR A 274 -77.36 -52.03 97.93
CA TYR A 274 -78.78 -52.36 97.76
C TYR A 274 -79.09 -53.81 98.13
N GLN A 275 -78.26 -54.77 97.69
CA GLN A 275 -78.41 -56.17 98.06
C GLN A 275 -78.26 -56.39 99.56
N HIS A 276 -77.30 -55.72 100.21
CA HIS A 276 -77.16 -55.74 101.67
C HIS A 276 -78.41 -55.20 102.36
N LEU A 277 -78.89 -54.03 101.95
CA LEU A 277 -80.09 -53.42 102.51
C LEU A 277 -81.34 -54.31 102.32
N LYS A 278 -81.51 -54.88 101.11
CA LYS A 278 -82.59 -55.82 100.80
C LYS A 278 -82.55 -57.05 101.70
N LYS A 279 -81.37 -57.62 101.95
CA LYS A 279 -81.19 -58.74 102.90
C LYS A 279 -81.59 -58.34 104.31
N THR A 280 -81.07 -57.21 104.82
CA THR A 280 -81.42 -56.72 106.18
C THR A 280 -82.92 -56.48 106.32
N HIS A 281 -83.57 -55.90 105.30
CA HIS A 281 -85.01 -55.70 105.31
C HIS A 281 -85.80 -57.02 105.32
N SER A 282 -85.35 -58.02 104.53
CA SER A 282 -85.93 -59.37 104.55
C SER A 282 -85.82 -60.01 105.94
N TYR A 283 -84.66 -59.91 106.60
CA TYR A 283 -84.47 -60.43 107.96
C TYR A 283 -85.39 -59.76 108.98
N LEU A 284 -85.57 -58.42 108.90
CA LEU A 284 -86.49 -57.70 109.79
C LEU A 284 -87.95 -58.14 109.60
N LEU A 285 -88.37 -58.36 108.35
CA LEU A 285 -89.72 -58.85 108.03
C LEU A 285 -89.96 -60.31 108.47
N ASP A 286 -88.95 -61.17 108.43
CA ASP A 286 -89.08 -62.56 108.92
C ASP A 286 -89.08 -62.62 110.46
N THR A 287 -88.33 -61.77 111.16
CA THR A 287 -88.41 -61.66 112.63
C THR A 287 -89.75 -61.09 113.12
N SER A 288 -90.45 -60.30 112.29
CA SER A 288 -91.80 -59.82 112.60
C SER A 288 -92.90 -60.88 112.43
N LYS A 289 -92.60 -62.05 111.83
CA LYS A 289 -93.56 -63.17 111.67
C LYS A 289 -93.40 -64.27 112.72
N HIS A 290 -92.41 -64.16 113.60
CA HIS A 290 -92.13 -65.11 114.69
C HIS A 290 -92.24 -64.48 116.09
N VAL A 291 -92.93 -63.34 116.17
CA VAL A 291 -93.49 -62.75 117.39
C VAL A 291 -95.00 -62.77 117.25
#